data_AF-A0A3F2YA75-F1
#
_entry.id   AF-A0A3F2YA75-F1
#
_cell.length_a   1.000
_cell.length_b   1.000
_cell.length_c   1.000
_cell.angle_alpha   90.00
_cell.angle_beta   90.00
_cell.angle_gamma   90.00
#
_symmetry.space_group_name_H-M   'P 1'
#
loop_
_entity.id
_entity.type
_entity.pdbx_description
1 polymer ?
#
loop_
_entity_poly.entity_id
_entity_poly.type
_entity_poly.pdbx_seq_one_letter_code
_entity_poly.pdbx_strand_id
1 'polypeptide(L)'
;MRAPAKSSLPPLPRLRVRNQIAKQQANPCLVIMTQMLNCWASNGEGSSLCKELETQLKSCMNKGGKVPPPPKPTLNYHASRLLPKIHKKKE
;
A
#
# COMPACT_ATOMS: atom_id res chain seq x y z
N MET A 1 12.51 19.42 -24.95
CA MET A 1 11.57 18.74 -24.03
C MET A 1 10.32 18.36 -24.83
N ARG A 2 10.11 17.08 -25.18
CA ARG A 2 8.96 16.64 -25.99
C ARG A 2 7.79 16.34 -25.05
N ALA A 3 6.65 17.01 -25.24
CA ALA A 3 5.45 16.74 -24.46
C ALA A 3 4.97 15.29 -24.68
N PRO A 4 4.47 14.59 -23.65
CA PRO A 4 3.97 13.23 -23.82
C PRO A 4 2.75 13.24 -24.73
N ALA A 5 2.76 12.37 -25.75
CA ALA A 5 1.61 12.18 -26.62
C ALA A 5 0.43 11.65 -25.80
N LYS A 6 -0.73 12.33 -25.86
CA LYS A 6 -1.98 11.80 -25.30
C LYS A 6 -2.42 10.58 -26.11
N SER A 7 -2.06 9.39 -25.66
CA SER A 7 -2.60 8.15 -26.21
C SER A 7 -4.07 8.05 -25.81
N SER A 8 -4.97 8.32 -26.75
CA SER A 8 -6.39 8.01 -26.58
C SER A 8 -6.56 6.49 -26.57
N LEU A 9 -7.36 5.98 -25.64
CA LEU A 9 -7.68 4.56 -25.60
C LEU A 9 -8.60 4.24 -26.79
N PRO A 10 -8.35 3.14 -27.52
CA PRO A 10 -9.30 2.65 -28.53
C PRO A 10 -10.63 2.27 -27.86
N PRO A 11 -11.71 2.08 -28.63
CA PRO A 11 -13.00 1.66 -28.07
C PRO A 11 -12.89 0.28 -27.40
N LEU A 12 -12.79 0.29 -26.08
CA LEU A 12 -12.80 -0.91 -25.22
C LEU A 12 -14.25 -1.35 -24.92
N PRO A 13 -14.53 -2.67 -24.87
CA PRO A 13 -15.83 -3.18 -24.44
C PRO A 13 -16.07 -2.98 -22.94
N ARG A 14 -15.02 -3.06 -22.11
CA ARG A 14 -15.06 -2.78 -20.66
C ARG A 14 -13.72 -2.21 -20.19
N LEU A 15 -13.76 -1.17 -19.36
CA LEU A 15 -12.59 -0.59 -18.70
C LEU A 15 -12.50 -1.11 -17.27
N ARG A 16 -11.46 -1.90 -16.99
CA ARG A 16 -11.25 -2.54 -15.68
C ARG A 16 -9.76 -2.67 -15.38
N VAL A 17 -9.41 -2.49 -14.11
CA VAL A 17 -8.11 -2.90 -13.57
C VAL A 17 -8.21 -4.35 -13.10
N ARG A 18 -7.34 -5.22 -13.64
CA ARG A 18 -7.33 -6.67 -13.36
C ARG A 18 -7.00 -6.98 -11.90
N ASN A 19 -5.91 -6.41 -11.39
CA ASN A 19 -5.47 -6.61 -10.01
C ASN A 19 -5.63 -5.30 -9.25
N GLN A 20 -6.75 -5.14 -8.55
CA GLN A 20 -6.97 -3.96 -7.72
C GLN A 20 -6.23 -4.14 -6.39
N ILE A 21 -5.02 -3.60 -6.31
CA ILE A 21 -4.22 -3.65 -5.08
C ILE A 21 -4.83 -2.66 -4.08
N ALA A 22 -5.39 -3.17 -2.99
CA ALA A 22 -5.81 -2.35 -1.87
C ALA A 22 -4.56 -1.87 -1.11
N LYS A 23 -4.52 -0.60 -0.72
CA LYS A 23 -3.45 -0.10 0.14
C LYS A 23 -3.59 -0.77 1.51
N GLN A 24 -2.69 -1.70 1.79
CA GLN A 24 -2.56 -2.31 3.11
C GLN A 24 -1.75 -1.38 4.00
N GLN A 25 -2.25 -1.12 5.20
CA GLN A 25 -1.45 -0.47 6.22
C GLN A 25 -0.38 -1.47 6.69
N ALA A 26 0.87 -1.02 6.77
CA ALA A 26 1.95 -1.86 7.28
C ALA A 26 1.63 -2.31 8.71
N ASN A 27 2.00 -3.55 9.04
CA ASN A 27 1.82 -4.06 10.39
C ASN A 27 2.70 -3.22 11.36
N PRO A 28 2.13 -2.61 12.41
CA PRO A 28 2.87 -1.74 13.32
C PRO A 28 4.05 -2.47 14.00
N CYS A 29 3.93 -3.76 14.27
CA CYS A 29 5.02 -4.53 14.90
C CYS A 29 6.19 -4.77 13.94
N LEU A 30 5.94 -4.85 12.63
CA LEU A 30 7.01 -4.96 11.64
C LEU A 30 7.83 -3.67 11.54
N VAL A 31 7.18 -2.52 11.75
CA VAL A 31 7.87 -1.22 11.78
C VAL A 31 8.81 -1.14 12.98
N ILE A 32 8.33 -1.52 14.17
CA ILE A 32 9.15 -1.54 15.39
C ILE A 32 10.28 -2.56 15.26
N MET A 33 10.02 -3.71 14.65
CA MET A 33 11.03 -4.74 14.39
C MET A 33 12.15 -4.23 13.49
N THR A 34 11.81 -3.52 12.39
CA THR A 34 12.83 -2.93 11.51
C THR A 34 13.63 -1.84 12.21
N GLN A 35 13.00 -1.03 13.06
CA GLN A 35 13.71 -0.05 13.90
C GLN A 35 14.70 -0.73 14.87
N MET A 36 14.28 -1.81 15.52
CA MET A 36 15.14 -2.60 16.40
C MET A 36 16.34 -3.19 15.67
N LEU A 37 16.12 -3.78 14.49
CA LEU A 37 17.20 -4.33 13.65
C LEU A 37 18.19 -3.25 13.19
N ASN A 38 17.70 -2.06 12.84
CA ASN A 38 18.56 -0.92 12.51
C ASN A 38 19.39 -0.46 13.71
N CYS A 39 18.82 -0.50 14.92
CA CYS A 39 19.54 -0.19 16.15
C CYS A 39 20.68 -1.19 16.40
N TRP A 40 20.43 -2.49 16.24
CA TRP A 40 21.48 -3.53 16.35
C TRP A 40 22.53 -3.42 15.25
N ALA A 41 22.14 -3.10 14.02
CA ALA A 41 23.08 -2.91 12.92
C ALA A 41 24.06 -1.75 13.19
N SER A 42 23.65 -0.75 13.98
CA SER A 42 24.47 0.44 14.29
C SER A 42 25.26 0.30 15.59
N ASN A 43 24.72 -0.40 16.60
CA ASN A 43 25.25 -0.40 17.96
C ASN A 43 25.67 -1.78 18.48
N GLY A 44 25.48 -2.84 17.67
CA GLY A 44 25.68 -4.22 18.07
C GLY A 44 24.42 -4.85 18.68
N GLU A 45 24.34 -6.18 18.55
CA GLU A 45 23.27 -6.99 19.15
C GLU A 45 23.28 -6.86 20.68
N GLY A 46 22.11 -6.69 21.28
CA GLY A 46 21.96 -6.60 22.74
C GLY A 46 22.46 -5.30 23.37
N SER A 47 22.78 -4.27 22.58
CA SER A 47 23.11 -2.94 23.08
C SER A 47 22.00 -2.37 23.96
N SER A 48 22.36 -1.75 25.09
CA SER A 48 21.41 -1.13 26.02
C SER A 48 20.58 -0.02 25.37
N LEU A 49 21.10 0.61 24.31
CA LEU A 49 20.40 1.62 23.51
C LEU A 49 19.17 1.04 22.77
N CYS A 50 19.15 -0.26 22.49
CA CYS A 50 18.07 -0.92 21.75
C CYS A 50 17.02 -1.57 22.67
N LYS A 51 17.22 -1.56 23.99
CA LYS A 51 16.38 -2.25 24.98
C LYS A 51 14.93 -1.73 25.02
N GLU A 52 14.76 -0.45 24.73
CA GLU A 52 13.42 0.14 24.62
C GLU A 52 12.66 -0.44 23.42
N LEU A 53 13.31 -0.51 22.25
CA LEU A 53 12.72 -1.07 21.03
C LEU A 53 12.36 -2.55 21.20
N GLU A 54 13.19 -3.32 21.90
CA GLU A 54 12.86 -4.71 22.27
C GLU A 54 11.60 -4.81 23.12
N THR A 55 11.45 -3.92 24.11
CA THR A 55 10.29 -3.90 24.99
C THR A 55 9.02 -3.50 24.23
N GLN A 56 9.14 -2.50 23.35
CA GLN A 56 8.05 -2.07 22.47
C GLN A 56 7.64 -3.19 21.50
N LEU A 57 8.61 -3.91 20.92
CA LEU A 57 8.34 -5.03 20.02
C LEU A 57 7.60 -6.16 20.74
N LYS A 58 8.07 -6.56 21.94
CA LYS A 58 7.40 -7.57 22.77
C LYS A 58 5.96 -7.16 23.11
N SER A 59 5.76 -5.90 23.51
CA SER A 59 4.41 -5.36 23.76
C SER A 59 3.52 -5.41 22.52
N CYS A 60 4.06 -5.06 21.35
CA CYS A 60 3.33 -5.09 20.09
C CYS A 60 2.91 -6.52 19.69
N MET A 61 3.85 -7.47 19.78
CA MET A 61 3.58 -8.88 19.44
C MET A 61 2.59 -9.52 20.41
N ASN A 62 2.69 -9.23 21.71
CA ASN A 62 1.75 -9.71 22.73
C ASN A 62 0.33 -9.18 22.51
N LYS A 63 0.18 -7.95 21.99
CA LYS A 63 -1.13 -7.36 21.67
C LYS A 63 -1.79 -7.98 20.43
N GLY A 64 -1.10 -8.83 19.67
CA GLY A 64 -1.70 -9.84 18.78
C GLY A 64 -2.73 -9.34 17.76
N GLY A 65 -2.68 -8.06 17.37
CA GLY A 65 -3.66 -7.48 16.47
C GLY A 65 -3.38 -7.86 15.02
N LYS A 66 -4.02 -8.91 14.50
CA LYS A 66 -4.11 -9.12 13.06
C LYS A 66 -4.71 -7.85 12.44
N VAL A 67 -3.95 -7.18 11.57
CA VAL A 67 -4.47 -6.01 10.85
C VAL A 67 -5.67 -6.50 10.02
N PRO A 68 -6.86 -5.91 10.17
CA PRO A 68 -8.02 -6.32 9.38
C PRO A 68 -7.71 -6.14 7.89
N PRO A 69 -8.20 -7.03 7.02
CA PRO A 69 -7.98 -6.89 5.59
C PRO A 69 -8.54 -5.54 5.12
N PRO A 70 -7.82 -4.82 4.24
CA PRO A 70 -8.31 -3.54 3.76
C PRO A 70 -9.63 -3.73 2.98
N PRO A 71 -10.51 -2.72 2.97
CA PRO A 71 -11.74 -2.77 2.20
C PRO A 71 -11.44 -2.93 0.71
N LYS A 72 -12.31 -3.66 0.00
CA LYS A 72 -12.18 -3.88 -1.43
C LYS A 72 -12.32 -2.55 -2.18
N PRO A 73 -11.38 -2.20 -3.09
CA PRO A 73 -11.45 -0.94 -3.83
C PRO A 73 -12.60 -0.94 -4.86
N THR A 74 -13.36 0.16 -4.91
CA THR A 74 -14.51 0.34 -5.82
C THR A 74 -14.13 0.85 -7.21
N LEU A 75 -12.84 0.86 -7.57
CA LEU A 75 -12.34 1.43 -8.82
C LEU A 75 -13.05 0.88 -10.07
N ASN A 76 -13.26 -0.44 -10.15
CA ASN A 76 -13.88 -1.08 -11.31
C ASN A 76 -15.38 -0.74 -11.47
N TYR A 77 -16.07 -0.44 -10.37
CA TYR A 77 -17.43 0.07 -10.40
C TYR A 77 -17.49 1.44 -11.08
N HIS A 78 -16.61 2.36 -10.67
CA HIS A 78 -16.54 3.69 -11.26
C HIS A 78 -16.01 3.68 -12.70
N ALA A 79 -15.01 2.85 -13.00
CA ALA A 79 -14.46 2.70 -14.35
C ALA A 79 -15.52 2.25 -15.36
N SER A 80 -16.36 1.28 -14.98
CA SER A 80 -17.46 0.80 -15.83
C SER A 80 -18.54 1.87 -16.02
N ARG A 81 -18.92 2.59 -14.94
CA ARG A 81 -19.93 3.66 -14.99
C ARG A 81 -19.49 4.86 -15.82
N LEU A 82 -18.20 5.20 -15.79
CA LEU A 82 -17.66 6.38 -16.46
C LEU A 82 -17.19 6.11 -17.90
N LEU A 83 -17.04 4.85 -18.30
CA LEU A 83 -16.60 4.45 -19.65
C LEU A 83 -17.35 5.20 -20.78
N PRO A 84 -18.69 5.33 -20.76
CA PRO A 84 -19.40 6.06 -21.82
C PRO A 84 -19.04 7.54 -21.87
N LYS A 85 -18.70 8.17 -20.74
CA LYS A 85 -18.29 9.58 -20.68
C LYS A 85 -16.85 9.79 -21.13
N ILE A 86 -15.99 8.81 -20.92
CA ILE A 86 -14.58 8.84 -21.33
C ILE A 86 -14.45 8.60 -22.85
N HIS A 87 -15.30 7.73 -23.40
CA HIS A 87 -15.33 7.40 -24.84
C HIS A 87 -16.23 8.32 -25.67
N LYS A 88 -16.97 9.25 -25.05
CA LYS A 88 -17.65 10.31 -25.82
C LYS A 88 -16.58 11.12 -26.56
N LYS A 89 -16.37 10.76 -27.83
CA LYS A 89 -15.82 11.66 -28.85
C LYS A 89 -16.56 12.98 -28.68
N LYS A 90 -15.82 14.08 -28.62
CA LYS A 90 -16.39 15.39 -28.91
C LYS A 90 -17.11 15.23 -30.26
N GLU A 91 -18.42 15.47 -30.29
CA GLU A 91 -19.08 15.87 -31.54
C GLU A 91 -18.37 17.11 -32.11
#